data_AF-A0A970GEZ1-F1
#
_entry.id   AF-A0A970GEZ1-F1
#
_cell.length_a   1.000
_cell.length_b   1.000
_cell.length_c   1.000
_cell.angle_alpha   90.00
_cell.angle_beta   90.00
_cell.angle_gamma   90.00
#
_symmetry.space_group_name_H-M   'P 1'
#
loop_
_entity.id
_entity.type
_entity.pdbx_description
1 polymer ?
#
loop_
_entity_poly.entity_id
_entity_poly.type
_entity_poly.pdbx_seq_one_letter_code
_entity_poly.pdbx_strand_id
1 'polypeptide(L)' 'MNAVDLKSDLYRLIENIDDVHVLEAVKVLLSSRLPHNDWWNEISEDERAEIDEGLKQADQGETRTTEEILSKYEQWDSK' A
#
# COMPACT_ATOMS: atom_id res chain seq x y z
N MET A 1 -28.69 -15.85 6.34
CA MET A 1 -27.27 -15.48 6.48
C MET A 1 -26.88 -14.68 5.25
N ASN A 2 -26.64 -13.39 5.42
CA ASN A 2 -26.18 -12.51 4.36
C ASN A 2 -24.64 -12.39 4.38
N ALA A 3 -24.07 -11.66 3.42
CA ALA A 3 -22.62 -11.49 3.34
C ALA A 3 -22.00 -10.79 4.56
N VAL A 4 -22.75 -9.93 5.25
CA VAL A 4 -22.31 -9.23 6.46
C VAL A 4 -22.21 -10.22 7.62
N ASP A 5 -23.23 -11.07 7.80
CA ASP A 5 -23.25 -12.10 8.84
C ASP A 5 -22.05 -13.06 8.68
N LEU A 6 -21.79 -13.50 7.44
CA LEU A 6 -20.69 -14.41 7.14
C LEU A 6 -19.31 -13.80 7.40
N LYS A 7 -19.12 -12.51 7.09
CA LYS A 7 -17.86 -11.81 7.38
C LYS A 7 -17.61 -11.71 8.89
N SER A 8 -18.64 -11.34 9.66
CA SER A 8 -18.54 -11.26 11.12
C SER A 8 -18.20 -12.61 11.75
N ASP A 9 -18.80 -13.69 11.26
CA ASP A 9 -18.48 -15.04 11.73
C ASP A 9 -17.04 -15.45 11.41
N LEU A 10 -16.55 -15.13 10.22
CA LEU A 10 -15.15 -15.38 9.84
C LEU A 10 -14.16 -14.60 10.71
N TYR A 11 -14.43 -13.32 11.00
CA TYR A 11 -13.57 -12.54 11.89
C TYR A 11 -13.48 -13.14 13.28
N ARG A 12 -14.62 -13.54 13.86
CA ARG A 12 -14.65 -14.19 15.17
C ARG A 12 -13.88 -15.52 15.16
N LEU A 13 -13.97 -16.30 14.08
CA LEU A 13 -13.20 -17.55 13.97
C LEU A 13 -11.70 -17.28 13.93
N ILE A 14 -11.26 -16.29 13.16
CA ILE A 14 -9.84 -15.93 13.03
C ILE A 14 -9.29 -15.38 14.36
N GLU A 15 -10.07 -14.59 15.08
CA GLU A 15 -9.67 -14.00 16.38
C GLU A 15 -9.33 -15.05 17.44
N ASN A 16 -9.90 -16.25 17.35
CA ASN A 16 -9.68 -17.34 18.31
C ASN A 16 -8.58 -18.33 17.87
N ILE A 17 -7.81 -18.03 16.81
CA ILE A 17 -6.74 -18.89 16.30
C ILE A 17 -5.39 -18.26 16.60
N ASP A 18 -4.60 -18.92 17.45
CA ASP A 18 -3.23 -18.51 17.79
C ASP A 18 -2.15 -19.21 16.92
N ASP A 19 -2.51 -20.26 16.18
CA ASP A 19 -1.57 -21.01 15.33
C ASP A 19 -1.25 -20.23 14.05
N VAL A 20 -0.02 -19.74 13.96
CA VAL A 20 0.48 -18.96 12.83
C VAL A 20 0.37 -19.71 11.49
N HIS A 21 0.55 -21.04 11.47
CA HIS A 21 0.51 -21.81 10.22
C HIS A 21 -0.94 -21.89 9.69
N VAL A 22 -1.92 -21.96 10.59
CA VAL A 22 -3.34 -21.91 10.23
C VAL A 22 -3.70 -20.52 9.69
N LEU A 23 -3.23 -19.46 10.35
CA LEU A 23 -3.44 -18.08 9.89
C LEU A 23 -2.79 -17.84 8.52
N GLU A 24 -1.60 -18.37 8.26
CA GLU A 24 -0.93 -18.31 6.95
C GLU A 24 -1.73 -19.03 5.87
N ALA A 25 -2.23 -20.23 6.15
CA ALA A 25 -3.06 -20.98 5.20
C ALA A 25 -4.36 -20.21 4.86
N VAL A 26 -5.01 -19.62 5.86
CA VAL A 26 -6.20 -18.76 5.67
C VAL A 26 -5.85 -17.53 4.83
N LYS A 27 -4.72 -16.87 5.11
CA LYS A 27 -4.25 -15.72 4.34
C LYS A 27 -4.07 -16.08 2.87
N VAL A 28 -3.37 -17.18 2.56
CA VAL A 28 -3.17 -17.66 1.17
C VAL A 28 -4.50 -17.95 0.48
N LEU A 29 -5.41 -18.65 1.16
CA LEU A 29 -6.72 -18.99 0.61
C LEU A 29 -7.53 -17.73 0.24
N LEU A 30 -7.54 -16.72 1.11
CA LEU A 30 -8.29 -15.49 0.89
C LEU A 30 -7.63 -14.57 -0.15
N SER A 31 -6.31 -14.43 -0.11
CA SER A 31 -5.57 -13.58 -1.05
C SER A 31 -5.56 -14.12 -2.47
N SER A 32 -5.66 -15.45 -2.68
CA SER A 32 -5.80 -16.04 -4.01
C SER A 32 -7.07 -15.64 -4.77
N ARG A 33 -8.08 -15.12 -4.05
CA ARG A 33 -9.38 -14.69 -4.61
C ARG A 33 -9.58 -13.18 -4.61
N LEU A 34 -8.68 -12.44 -3.97
CA LEU A 34 -8.64 -11.00 -4.16
C LEU A 34 -8.07 -10.76 -5.56
N PRO A 35 -8.66 -9.88 -6.37
CA PRO A 35 -7.91 -9.39 -7.52
C PRO A 35 -6.58 -8.90 -6.97
N HIS A 36 -5.48 -9.36 -7.58
CA HIS A 36 -4.21 -8.66 -7.54
C HIS A 36 -4.46 -7.32 -8.27
N ASN A 37 -5.25 -6.44 -7.67
CA ASN A 37 -5.33 -5.06 -8.06
C ASN A 37 -4.05 -4.47 -7.51
N ASP A 38 -2.99 -4.70 -8.28
CA ASP A 38 -1.78 -3.92 -8.17
C ASP A 38 -2.23 -2.46 -8.19
N TRP A 39 -1.91 -1.70 -7.14
CA TRP A 39 -2.23 -0.29 -7.04
C TRP A 39 -1.75 0.45 -8.30
N TRP A 40 -0.70 -0.06 -8.95
CA TRP A 40 -0.23 0.40 -10.25
C TRP A 40 -1.38 0.48 -11.26
N ASN A 41 -2.29 -0.50 -11.29
CA ASN A 41 -3.44 -0.55 -12.18
C ASN A 41 -4.61 0.37 -11.77
N GLU A 42 -4.57 0.94 -10.56
CA GLU A 42 -5.63 1.81 -10.03
C GLU A 42 -5.35 3.31 -10.29
N ILE A 43 -4.11 3.68 -10.56
CA ILE A 43 -3.73 5.08 -10.86
C ILE A 43 -3.96 5.43 -12.34
N SER A 44 -4.24 6.71 -12.58
CA SER A 44 -4.44 7.29 -13.91
C SER A 44 -3.18 7.20 -14.79
N GLU A 45 -3.34 7.36 -16.10
CA GLU A 45 -2.19 7.39 -17.01
C GLU A 45 -1.25 8.58 -16.70
N ASP A 46 -1.82 9.71 -16.29
CA ASP A 46 -1.04 10.90 -15.91
C ASP A 46 -0.20 10.63 -14.65
N GLU A 47 -0.80 10.04 -13.61
CA GLU A 47 -0.06 9.65 -12.38
C GLU A 47 1.05 8.64 -12.67
N ARG A 48 0.82 7.68 -13.59
CA ARG A 48 1.88 6.74 -14.01
C ARG A 48 3.00 7.46 -14.75
N ALA A 49 2.65 8.40 -15.63
CA ALA A 49 3.63 9.17 -16.39
C ALA A 49 4.51 10.02 -15.48
N GLU A 50 3.94 10.65 -14.44
CA GLU A 50 4.70 11.40 -13.43
C GLU A 50 5.65 10.50 -12.64
N ILE A 51 5.22 9.29 -12.26
CA ILE A 51 6.08 8.33 -11.57
C ILE A 51 7.23 7.86 -12.48
N ASP A 52 6.94 7.50 -13.74
CA ASP A 52 7.96 7.10 -14.72
C ASP A 52 8.96 8.22 -15.00
N GLU A 53 8.51 9.48 -15.03
CA GLU A 53 9.39 10.64 -15.15
C GLU A 53 10.31 10.76 -13.93
N GLY A 54 9.76 10.67 -12.71
CA GLY A 54 10.54 10.73 -11.47
C GLY A 54 11.60 9.64 -11.38
N LEU A 55 11.29 8.42 -11.85
CA LEU A 55 12.26 7.33 -11.94
C LEU A 55 13.40 7.65 -12.91
N LYS A 56 13.10 8.19 -14.10
CA LYS A 56 14.13 8.60 -15.08
C LYS A 56 15.01 9.72 -14.54
N GLN A 57 14.41 10.72 -13.89
CA GLN A 57 15.14 11.82 -13.24
C GLN A 57 16.08 11.29 -12.16
N ALA A 58 15.61 10.35 -11.34
CA ALA A 58 16.43 9.71 -10.32
C ALA A 58 17.62 8.94 -10.92
N ASP A 59 17.41 8.18 -11.99
CA ASP A 59 18.47 7.47 -12.73
C ASP A 59 19.50 8.42 -13.35
N GLN A 60 19.08 9.62 -13.73
CA GLN A 60 19.94 10.70 -14.24
C GLN A 60 20.65 11.47 -13.12
N GLY A 61 20.38 11.15 -11.86
CA GLY A 61 20.96 11.84 -10.70
C GLY A 61 20.30 13.18 -10.37
N GLU A 62 19.12 13.47 -10.93
CA GLU A 62 18.33 14.68 -10.66
C GLU A 62 17.58 14.57 -9.31
N THR A 63 18.23 13.97 -8.31
CA THR A 63 17.69 13.84 -6.96
C THR A 63 18.10 15.04 -6.10
N ARG A 64 17.38 15.24 -5.01
CA ARG A 64 17.71 16.22 -3.98
C ARG A 64 17.82 15.52 -2.64
N THR A 65 18.79 15.96 -1.86
CA THR A 65 18.96 15.51 -0.48
C THR A 65 17.79 15.97 0.38
N THR A 66 17.53 15.23 1.46
CA THR A 66 16.50 15.60 2.42
C THR A 66 16.76 16.98 3.01
N GLU A 67 18.01 17.33 3.29
CA GLU A 67 18.45 18.64 3.78
C GLU A 67 18.14 19.77 2.79
N GLU A 68 18.41 19.58 1.50
CA GLU A 68 18.08 20.56 0.44
C GLU A 68 16.56 20.81 0.33
N ILE A 69 15.74 19.78 0.54
CA ILE A 69 14.29 19.93 0.52
C ILE A 69 13.79 20.64 1.78
N LEU A 70 14.23 20.20 2.97
CA LEU A 70 13.79 20.77 4.24
C LEU A 70 14.14 22.25 4.37
N SER A 71 15.35 22.66 3.93
CA SER A 71 15.75 24.07 3.94
C SER A 71 14.81 25.00 3.17
N LYS A 72 14.13 24.52 2.11
CA LYS A 72 13.14 25.31 1.36
C LYS A 72 11.85 25.59 2.15
N TYR A 73 11.53 24.72 3.10
CA TYR A 73 10.28 24.78 3.87
C TYR A 73 10.49 25.23 5.33
N GLU A 74 11.74 25.52 5.75
CA GLU A 74 12.07 26.05 7.08
C GLU A 74 11.21 27.27 7.49
N GLN A 75 10.88 28.13 6.53
CA GLN A 75 10.01 29.30 6.75
C GLN A 75 8.58 28.96 7.19
N TRP A 76 8.11 27.73 6.97
CA TRP A 76 6.74 27.29 7.29
C TRP A 76 6.72 26.39 8.54
N ASP A 77 7.89 25.95 9.01
CA ASP A 77 8.08 25.24 10.29
C ASP A 77 8.13 26.19 11.50
N SER A 78 8.13 27.50 11.24
CA SER A 78 8.09 28.54 12.27
C SER A 78 6.67 28.73 12.81
N LYS A 79 6.25 27.88 13.75
CA LYS A 79 5.07 28.09 14.61
C LYS A 79 5.47 28.54 16.00
#